data_AF-A0A1F9M7A4-F1
#
_entry.id   AF-A0A1F9M7A4-F1
#
_cell.length_a   1.000
_cell.length_b   1.000
_cell.length_c   1.000
_cell.angle_alpha   90.00
_cell.angle_beta   90.00
_cell.angle_gamma   90.00
#
_symmetry.space_group_name_H-M   'P 1'
#
loop_
_entity.id
_entity.type
_entity.pdbx_description
1 polymer ?
#
loop_
_entity_poly.entity_id
_entity_poly.type
_entity_poly.pdbx_seq_one_letter_code
_entity_poly.pdbx_strand_id
1 'polypeptide(L)'
;MADIPATTKAKIKGLLLVLFLVGVIILFRLTPLKEIITPERIKSMIAGFGPWAPVFFIVSYATGVCLFLPALLFTTVGAVLFGPYWGFLYNEIGALLGAAIAFNFSRFLGRDFAAGLIGARLQKYDNNIARNGFATVLYLRLIFFPFTPLNFGMALTSISFKDFFLGTLFGIMAGGFVLTFFIANLAEIWANGDYSRLLSSRSLFSLALFIGSFFIPKLVDKIRPLTKENIVDPK
;
A
#
# COMPACT_ATOMS: atom_id res chain seq x y z
N MET A 1 -24.35 25.61 -19.13
CA MET A 1 -23.71 24.92 -17.99
C MET A 1 -22.29 25.45 -17.87
N ALA A 2 -22.00 26.23 -16.83
CA ALA A 2 -20.70 26.91 -16.69
C ALA A 2 -19.60 25.89 -16.37
N ASP A 3 -18.53 25.92 -17.17
CA ASP A 3 -17.41 24.99 -17.04
C ASP A 3 -16.60 25.35 -15.78
N ILE A 4 -16.61 24.46 -14.79
CA ILE A 4 -15.99 24.71 -13.49
C ILE A 4 -14.46 24.66 -13.63
N PRO A 5 -13.71 25.69 -13.19
CA PRO A 5 -12.26 25.75 -13.30
C PRO A 5 -11.57 24.52 -12.69
N ALA A 6 -10.52 24.01 -13.35
CA ALA A 6 -9.80 22.80 -12.95
C ALA A 6 -9.26 22.83 -11.50
N THR A 7 -8.98 24.03 -10.97
CA THR A 7 -8.54 24.27 -9.58
C THR A 7 -9.65 24.00 -8.55
N THR A 8 -10.90 24.25 -8.91
CA THR A 8 -12.08 23.97 -8.06
C THR A 8 -12.35 22.46 -8.00
N LYS A 9 -12.18 21.74 -9.11
CA LYS A 9 -12.27 20.26 -9.14
C LYS A 9 -11.18 19.59 -8.28
N ALA A 10 -9.97 20.14 -8.25
CA ALA A 10 -8.89 19.64 -7.40
C ALA A 10 -9.15 19.89 -5.90
N LYS A 11 -9.67 21.07 -5.54
CA LYS A 11 -10.08 21.39 -4.15
C LYS A 11 -11.22 20.50 -3.67
N ILE A 12 -12.21 20.23 -4.52
CA ILE A 12 -13.33 19.32 -4.22
C ILE A 12 -12.81 17.89 -4.00
N LYS A 13 -11.91 17.40 -4.85
CA LYS A 13 -11.29 16.08 -4.68
C LYS A 13 -10.45 15.99 -3.39
N GLY A 14 -9.70 17.04 -3.06
CA GLY A 14 -8.97 17.12 -1.80
C GLY A 14 -9.88 17.12 -0.58
N LEU A 15 -11.00 17.87 -0.64
CA LEU A 15 -12.01 17.88 0.41
C LEU A 15 -12.69 16.51 0.57
N LEU A 16 -13.03 15.84 -0.53
CA LEU A 16 -13.60 14.49 -0.51
C LEU A 16 -12.62 13.46 0.09
N LEU A 17 -11.32 13.58 -0.19
CA LEU A 17 -10.29 12.74 0.42
C LEU A 17 -10.19 12.97 1.93
N VAL A 18 -10.18 14.23 2.37
CA VAL A 18 -10.15 14.59 3.79
C VAL A 18 -11.41 14.08 4.49
N LEU A 19 -12.60 14.25 3.88
CA LEU A 19 -13.86 13.74 4.40
C LEU A 19 -13.89 12.21 4.46
N PHE A 20 -13.30 11.53 3.49
CA PHE A 20 -13.15 10.07 3.52
C PHE A 20 -12.24 9.62 4.66
N LEU A 21 -11.06 10.25 4.82
CA LEU A 21 -10.11 9.94 5.90
C LEU A 21 -10.72 10.21 7.28
N VAL A 22 -11.39 11.35 7.45
CA VAL A 22 -12.12 11.70 8.67
C VAL A 22 -13.28 10.72 8.90
N GLY A 23 -14.00 10.33 7.85
CA GLY A 23 -15.05 9.32 7.90
C GLY A 23 -14.54 7.96 8.37
N VAL A 24 -13.38 7.52 7.87
CA VAL A 24 -12.70 6.28 8.32
C VAL A 24 -12.29 6.38 9.79
N ILE A 25 -11.73 7.52 10.23
CA ILE A 25 -11.34 7.75 11.63
C ILE A 25 -12.58 7.76 12.54
N ILE A 26 -13.66 8.40 12.11
CA ILE A 26 -14.94 8.47 12.83
C ILE A 26 -15.57 7.08 12.89
N LEU A 27 -15.58 6.31 11.81
CA LEU A 27 -15.97 4.91 11.80
C LEU A 27 -15.13 4.12 12.82
N PHE A 28 -13.80 4.26 12.79
CA PHE A 28 -12.93 3.59 13.77
C PHE A 28 -13.22 3.96 15.23
N ARG A 29 -13.72 5.19 15.47
CA ARG A 29 -14.10 5.70 16.80
C ARG A 29 -15.52 5.31 17.21
N LEU A 30 -16.46 5.20 16.26
CA LEU A 30 -17.89 4.98 16.51
C LEU A 30 -18.33 3.51 16.39
N THR A 31 -17.62 2.70 15.61
CA THR A 31 -17.83 1.23 15.60
C THR A 31 -17.05 0.60 16.76
N PRO A 32 -17.54 -0.48 17.40
CA PRO A 32 -16.81 -1.20 18.46
C PRO A 32 -15.63 -2.02 17.90
N LEU A 33 -14.92 -1.49 16.90
CA LEU A 33 -13.70 -2.08 16.35
C LEU A 33 -12.63 -2.24 17.43
N LYS A 34 -12.57 -1.36 18.43
CA LYS A 34 -11.70 -1.55 19.61
C LYS A 34 -12.02 -2.81 20.42
N GLU A 35 -13.29 -3.20 20.48
CA GLU A 35 -13.72 -4.40 21.24
C GLU A 35 -13.62 -5.68 20.39
N ILE A 36 -13.67 -5.57 19.07
CA ILE A 36 -13.50 -6.68 18.13
C ILE A 36 -12.02 -6.97 17.87
N ILE A 37 -11.17 -5.94 17.86
CA ILE A 37 -9.71 -6.02 17.69
C ILE A 37 -9.05 -6.23 19.05
N THR A 38 -9.56 -7.17 19.85
CA THR A 38 -8.77 -7.79 20.92
C THR A 38 -7.99 -8.96 20.32
N PRO A 39 -6.70 -9.16 20.67
CA PRO A 39 -5.92 -10.29 20.19
C PRO A 39 -6.65 -11.64 20.36
N GLU A 40 -7.43 -11.78 21.42
CA GLU A 40 -8.19 -12.98 21.77
C GLU A 40 -9.37 -13.20 20.81
N ARG A 41 -10.15 -12.15 20.51
CA ARG A 41 -11.27 -12.24 19.55
C ARG A 41 -10.80 -12.47 18.14
N ILE A 42 -9.76 -11.75 17.72
CA ILE A 42 -9.11 -11.90 16.42
C ILE A 42 -8.60 -13.35 16.24
N LYS A 43 -7.92 -13.92 17.24
CA LYS A 43 -7.51 -15.33 17.24
C LYS A 43 -8.70 -16.30 17.22
N SER A 44 -9.76 -16.04 17.98
CA SER A 44 -10.94 -16.92 18.04
C SER A 44 -11.76 -16.92 16.74
N MET A 45 -11.91 -15.76 16.09
CA MET A 45 -12.60 -15.64 14.80
C MET A 45 -11.87 -16.43 13.71
N ILE A 46 -10.54 -16.40 13.73
CA ILE A 46 -9.70 -17.15 12.79
C ILE A 46 -9.63 -18.63 13.10
N ALA A 47 -9.64 -19.03 14.37
CA ALA A 47 -9.81 -20.42 14.76
C ALA A 47 -11.11 -21.02 14.18
N GLY A 48 -12.17 -20.21 14.03
CA GLY A 48 -13.42 -20.60 13.38
C GLY A 48 -13.33 -20.87 11.87
N PHE A 49 -12.35 -20.29 11.16
CA PHE A 49 -12.11 -20.55 9.72
C PHE A 49 -11.14 -21.70 9.47
N GLY A 50 -10.44 -22.18 10.51
CA GLY A 50 -9.51 -23.31 10.42
C GLY A 50 -8.45 -23.12 9.33
N PRO A 51 -8.15 -24.16 8.53
CA PRO A 51 -7.12 -24.10 7.48
C PRO A 51 -7.36 -23.07 6.37
N TRP A 52 -8.60 -22.58 6.20
CA TRP A 52 -8.97 -21.64 5.13
C TRP A 52 -8.77 -20.18 5.49
N ALA A 53 -8.44 -19.88 6.75
CA ALA A 53 -8.25 -18.50 7.21
C ALA A 53 -7.27 -17.67 6.36
N PRO A 54 -6.12 -18.21 5.89
CA PRO A 54 -5.22 -17.45 5.00
C PRO A 54 -5.87 -17.04 3.68
N VAL A 55 -6.66 -17.93 3.08
CA VAL A 55 -7.32 -17.67 1.79
C VAL A 55 -8.36 -16.57 1.93
N PHE A 56 -9.21 -16.64 2.96
CA PHE A 56 -10.19 -15.58 3.25
C PHE A 56 -9.52 -14.24 3.52
N PHE A 57 -8.40 -14.23 4.25
CA PHE A 57 -7.63 -13.03 4.51
C PHE A 57 -7.06 -12.42 3.22
N ILE A 58 -6.42 -13.23 2.37
CA ILE A 58 -5.85 -12.80 1.08
C ILE A 58 -6.93 -12.17 0.19
N VAL A 59 -8.09 -12.83 0.06
CA VAL A 59 -9.22 -12.32 -0.71
C VAL A 59 -9.73 -11.01 -0.12
N SER A 60 -9.90 -10.94 1.20
CA SER A 60 -10.36 -9.72 1.88
C SER A 60 -9.40 -8.55 1.68
N TYR A 61 -8.08 -8.79 1.74
CA TYR A 61 -7.06 -7.79 1.44
C TYR A 61 -7.21 -7.34 -0.02
N ALA A 62 -7.22 -8.26 -0.98
CA ALA A 62 -7.31 -7.93 -2.39
C ALA A 62 -8.56 -7.09 -2.71
N THR A 63 -9.71 -7.47 -2.15
CA THR A 63 -10.96 -6.70 -2.24
C THR A 63 -10.83 -5.32 -1.58
N GLY A 64 -10.25 -5.24 -0.39
CA GLY A 64 -10.02 -3.99 0.32
C GLY A 64 -9.18 -2.99 -0.46
N VAL A 65 -8.12 -3.45 -1.13
CA VAL A 65 -7.32 -2.61 -2.03
C VAL A 65 -8.17 -2.04 -3.16
N CYS A 66 -9.03 -2.85 -3.77
CA CYS A 66 -9.94 -2.41 -4.83
C CYS A 66 -10.97 -1.38 -4.32
N LEU A 67 -11.36 -1.47 -3.04
CA LEU A 67 -12.27 -0.56 -2.36
C LEU A 67 -11.58 0.67 -1.74
N PHE A 68 -10.31 0.93 -2.08
CA PHE A 68 -9.52 2.04 -1.54
C PHE A 68 -9.31 2.02 -0.02
N LEU A 69 -9.42 0.84 0.60
CA LEU A 69 -9.08 0.68 2.01
C LEU A 69 -7.55 0.74 2.21
N PRO A 70 -7.07 1.37 3.30
CA PRO A 70 -5.65 1.43 3.59
C PRO A 70 -5.00 0.05 3.76
N ALA A 71 -3.93 -0.20 3.00
CA ALA A 71 -3.13 -1.43 3.09
C ALA A 71 -2.62 -1.71 4.52
N LEU A 72 -2.29 -0.65 5.28
CA LEU A 72 -1.83 -0.75 6.67
C LEU A 72 -2.82 -1.50 7.58
N LEU A 73 -4.13 -1.36 7.35
CA LEU A 73 -5.15 -2.08 8.12
C LEU A 73 -4.97 -3.59 7.95
N PHE A 74 -4.91 -4.06 6.71
CA PHE A 74 -4.73 -5.47 6.41
C PHE A 74 -3.36 -5.98 6.84
N THR A 75 -2.30 -5.20 6.60
CA THR A 75 -0.95 -5.57 7.04
C THR A 75 -0.89 -5.79 8.55
N THR A 76 -1.56 -4.93 9.33
CA THR A 76 -1.67 -5.06 10.79
C THR A 76 -2.44 -6.31 11.18
N VAL A 77 -3.61 -6.54 10.57
CA VAL A 77 -4.44 -7.71 10.81
C VAL A 77 -3.66 -9.00 10.51
N GLY A 78 -2.99 -9.08 9.35
CA GLY A 78 -2.17 -10.23 8.96
C GLY A 78 -1.00 -10.48 9.91
N ALA A 79 -0.31 -9.41 10.35
CA ALA A 79 0.80 -9.50 11.31
C ALA A 79 0.35 -10.04 12.68
N VAL A 80 -0.78 -9.55 13.19
CA VAL A 80 -1.36 -9.96 14.48
C VAL A 80 -1.85 -11.41 14.42
N LEU A 81 -2.43 -11.82 13.29
CA LEU A 81 -3.08 -13.12 13.15
C LEU A 81 -2.14 -14.26 12.84
N PHE A 82 -1.27 -14.06 11.87
CA PHE A 82 -0.42 -15.10 11.32
C PHE A 82 1.04 -14.92 11.75
N GLY A 83 1.32 -13.90 12.56
CA GLY A 83 2.66 -13.58 13.05
C GLY A 83 3.55 -12.95 11.97
N PRO A 84 4.85 -12.82 12.25
CA PRO A 84 5.76 -12.04 11.40
C PRO A 84 5.99 -12.67 10.01
N TYR A 85 6.08 -14.00 9.93
CA TYR A 85 6.49 -14.69 8.70
C TYR A 85 5.29 -15.01 7.79
N TRP A 86 4.29 -15.72 8.32
CA TRP A 86 3.08 -16.05 7.57
C TRP A 86 2.21 -14.81 7.34
N GLY A 87 2.16 -13.89 8.29
CA GLY A 87 1.50 -12.60 8.10
C GLY A 87 2.12 -11.83 6.94
N PHE A 88 3.45 -11.79 6.86
CA PHE A 88 4.13 -11.16 5.73
C PHE A 88 3.76 -11.84 4.41
N LEU A 89 3.84 -13.16 4.33
CA LEU A 89 3.55 -13.89 3.10
C LEU A 89 2.10 -13.65 2.62
N TYR A 90 1.12 -13.72 3.53
CA TYR A 90 -0.28 -13.51 3.17
C TYR A 90 -0.59 -12.04 2.87
N ASN A 91 0.06 -11.10 3.58
CA ASN A 91 0.00 -9.68 3.27
C ASN A 91 0.51 -9.38 1.86
N GLU A 92 1.68 -9.93 1.52
CA GLU A 92 2.29 -9.78 0.19
C GLU A 92 1.38 -10.31 -0.92
N ILE A 93 0.87 -11.54 -0.76
CA ILE A 93 -0.01 -12.16 -1.76
C ILE A 93 -1.30 -11.35 -1.91
N GLY A 94 -1.94 -10.98 -0.79
CA GLY A 94 -3.18 -10.18 -0.81
C GLY A 94 -2.98 -8.80 -1.43
N ALA A 95 -1.90 -8.11 -1.07
CA ALA A 95 -1.54 -6.80 -1.62
C ALA A 95 -1.26 -6.90 -3.12
N LEU A 96 -0.46 -7.87 -3.57
CA LEU A 96 -0.14 -8.09 -4.98
C LEU A 96 -1.37 -8.43 -5.81
N LEU A 97 -2.22 -9.31 -5.30
CA LEU A 97 -3.46 -9.70 -5.97
C LEU A 97 -4.39 -8.49 -6.11
N GLY A 98 -4.61 -7.74 -5.03
CA GLY A 98 -5.40 -6.52 -5.06
C GLY A 98 -4.84 -5.45 -5.99
N ALA A 99 -3.51 -5.25 -5.97
CA ALA A 99 -2.83 -4.31 -6.86
C ALA A 99 -2.96 -4.72 -8.33
N ALA A 100 -2.82 -6.01 -8.64
CA ALA A 100 -2.98 -6.54 -9.98
C ALA A 100 -4.41 -6.37 -10.50
N ILE A 101 -5.42 -6.65 -9.67
CA ILE A 101 -6.84 -6.46 -10.01
C ILE A 101 -7.12 -4.98 -10.24
N ALA A 102 -6.74 -4.11 -9.29
CA ALA A 102 -6.94 -2.67 -9.39
C ALA A 102 -6.28 -2.09 -10.64
N PHE A 103 -5.05 -2.51 -10.95
CA PHE A 103 -4.34 -2.06 -12.14
C PHE A 103 -5.07 -2.47 -13.43
N ASN A 104 -5.45 -3.75 -13.58
CA ASN A 104 -6.10 -4.23 -14.79
C ASN A 104 -7.49 -3.63 -14.96
N PHE A 105 -8.27 -3.55 -13.88
CA PHE A 105 -9.60 -2.95 -13.90
C PHE A 105 -9.52 -1.46 -14.27
N SER A 106 -8.60 -0.72 -13.64
CA SER A 106 -8.37 0.69 -13.97
C SER A 106 -7.82 0.90 -15.38
N ARG A 107 -7.04 -0.04 -15.93
CA ARG A 107 -6.52 0.06 -17.29
C ARG A 107 -7.60 -0.23 -18.33
N PHE A 108 -8.51 -1.16 -18.04
CA PHE A 108 -9.62 -1.48 -18.92
C PHE A 108 -10.67 -0.36 -18.93
N LEU A 109 -11.12 0.11 -17.77
CA LEU A 109 -12.17 1.15 -17.68
C LEU A 109 -11.62 2.58 -17.84
N GLY A 110 -10.40 2.83 -17.36
CA GLY A 110 -9.86 4.17 -17.21
C GLY A 110 -9.20 4.72 -18.47
N ARG A 111 -8.81 3.89 -19.44
CA ARG A 111 -8.17 4.35 -20.68
C ARG A 111 -9.13 5.16 -21.56
N ASP A 112 -10.38 4.72 -21.65
CA ASP A 112 -11.43 5.41 -22.40
C ASP A 112 -11.82 6.73 -21.70
N PHE A 113 -11.87 6.73 -20.36
CA PHE A 113 -12.15 7.94 -19.57
C PHE A 113 -10.99 8.95 -19.58
N ALA A 114 -9.74 8.48 -19.53
CA ALA A 114 -8.54 9.32 -19.53
C ALA A 114 -8.23 9.90 -20.91
N ALA A 115 -8.50 9.15 -21.98
CA ALA A 115 -8.37 9.62 -23.36
C ALA A 115 -9.24 10.86 -23.63
N GLY A 116 -10.46 10.89 -23.07
CA GLY A 116 -11.37 12.04 -23.20
C GLY A 116 -11.01 13.26 -22.34
N LEU A 117 -10.18 13.10 -21.29
CA LEU A 117 -9.98 14.15 -20.28
C LEU A 117 -8.58 14.78 -20.29
N ILE A 118 -7.53 14.07 -20.73
CA ILE A 118 -6.11 14.48 -20.53
C ILE A 118 -5.22 14.17 -21.77
N GLY A 119 -5.81 13.92 -22.94
CA GLY A 119 -5.16 13.33 -24.13
C GLY A 119 -3.79 13.89 -24.53
N ALA A 120 -3.56 15.20 -24.46
CA ALA A 120 -2.28 15.81 -24.90
C ALA A 120 -1.16 15.83 -23.84
N ARG A 121 -1.49 15.84 -22.53
CA ARG A 121 -0.46 15.86 -21.46
C ARG A 121 0.01 14.45 -21.09
N LEU A 122 -0.83 13.44 -21.20
CA LEU A 122 -0.47 12.04 -20.91
C LEU A 122 0.57 11.49 -21.89
N GLN A 123 0.45 11.78 -23.19
CA GLN A 123 1.39 11.29 -24.21
C GLN A 123 2.85 11.77 -24.00
N LYS A 124 3.05 12.98 -23.48
CA LYS A 124 4.40 13.56 -23.30
C LYS A 124 5.16 12.90 -22.13
N TYR A 125 4.45 12.44 -21.10
CA TYR A 125 5.03 11.67 -19.98
C TYR A 125 5.14 10.16 -20.28
N ASP A 126 4.28 9.64 -21.15
CA ASP A 126 4.20 8.21 -21.49
C ASP A 126 5.49 7.63 -22.08
N ASN A 127 6.22 8.37 -22.93
CA ASN A 127 7.40 7.85 -23.62
C ASN A 127 8.63 7.70 -22.69
N ASN A 128 8.77 8.59 -21.70
CA ASN A 128 9.89 8.55 -20.75
C ASN A 128 9.65 7.54 -19.62
N ILE A 129 8.39 7.38 -19.19
CA ILE A 129 7.99 6.43 -18.15
C ILE A 129 8.02 4.98 -18.69
N ALA A 130 7.59 4.73 -19.94
CA ALA A 130 7.61 3.40 -20.54
C ALA A 130 9.01 2.76 -20.57
N ARG A 131 10.05 3.56 -20.85
CA ARG A 131 11.42 3.05 -21.01
C ARG A 131 11.99 2.40 -19.75
N ASN A 132 11.50 2.74 -18.56
CA ASN A 132 11.98 2.22 -17.28
C ASN A 132 10.84 1.87 -16.31
N GLY A 133 9.69 1.40 -16.81
CA GLY A 133 8.47 1.18 -16.02
C GLY A 133 8.70 0.38 -14.73
N PHE A 134 9.47 -0.71 -14.78
CA PHE A 134 9.80 -1.52 -13.60
C PHE A 134 10.51 -0.69 -12.54
N ALA A 135 11.56 0.04 -12.93
CA ALA A 135 12.37 0.84 -12.02
C ALA A 135 11.56 2.02 -11.45
N THR A 136 10.68 2.62 -12.25
CA THR A 136 9.78 3.69 -11.79
C THR A 136 8.81 3.17 -10.72
N VAL A 137 8.17 2.04 -10.95
CA VAL A 137 7.23 1.44 -9.97
C VAL A 137 7.98 1.05 -8.71
N LEU A 138 9.12 0.35 -8.85
CA LEU A 138 9.96 -0.05 -7.75
C LEU A 138 10.38 1.16 -6.90
N TYR A 139 10.87 2.22 -7.53
CA TYR A 139 11.26 3.44 -6.85
C TYR A 139 10.11 4.07 -6.07
N LEU A 140 8.94 4.24 -6.71
CA LEU A 140 7.77 4.82 -6.07
C LEU A 140 7.29 4.01 -4.86
N ARG A 141 7.41 2.68 -4.91
CA ARG A 141 7.13 1.81 -3.75
C ARG A 141 8.14 2.00 -2.63
N LEU A 142 9.43 2.09 -2.97
CA LEU A 142 10.50 2.22 -1.98
C LEU A 142 10.43 3.56 -1.25
N ILE A 143 10.03 4.66 -1.92
CA ILE A 143 9.77 5.96 -1.27
C ILE A 143 8.44 6.02 -0.51
N PHE A 144 7.77 4.88 -0.29
CA PHE A 144 6.50 4.78 0.43
C PHE A 144 5.36 5.61 -0.18
N PHE A 145 5.33 5.76 -1.51
CA PHE A 145 4.20 6.42 -2.16
C PHE A 145 2.89 5.67 -1.85
N PRO A 146 1.76 6.37 -1.62
CA PRO A 146 0.50 5.74 -1.24
C PRO A 146 0.13 4.54 -2.13
N PHE A 147 -0.08 3.38 -1.49
CA PHE A 147 -0.19 2.09 -2.18
C PHE A 147 -1.31 2.07 -3.22
N THR A 148 -2.52 2.47 -2.81
CA THR A 148 -3.71 2.42 -3.65
C THR A 148 -3.65 3.44 -4.79
N PRO A 149 -3.40 4.75 -4.56
CA PRO A 149 -3.27 5.71 -5.65
C PRO A 149 -2.24 5.30 -6.71
N LEU A 150 -1.13 4.66 -6.31
CA LEU A 150 -0.14 4.17 -7.25
C LEU A 150 -0.70 3.08 -8.18
N ASN A 151 -1.49 2.13 -7.66
CA ASN A 151 -2.08 1.03 -8.45
C ASN A 151 -2.93 1.57 -9.60
N PHE A 152 -3.82 2.51 -9.29
CA PHE A 152 -4.71 3.12 -10.27
C PHE A 152 -3.97 4.12 -11.17
N GLY A 153 -3.06 4.92 -10.61
CA GLY A 153 -2.28 5.90 -11.36
C GLY A 153 -1.41 5.25 -12.43
N MET A 154 -0.66 4.20 -12.08
CA MET A 154 0.20 3.49 -13.03
C MET A 154 -0.60 2.83 -14.15
N ALA A 155 -1.83 2.39 -13.88
CA ALA A 155 -2.70 1.76 -14.89
C ALA A 155 -3.06 2.71 -16.03
N LEU A 156 -3.11 4.02 -15.76
CA LEU A 156 -3.41 5.07 -16.73
C LEU A 156 -2.19 5.52 -17.55
N THR A 157 -1.00 5.00 -17.23
CA THR A 157 0.25 5.29 -17.96
C THR A 157 0.57 4.19 -18.99
N SER A 158 1.60 4.41 -19.79
CA SER A 158 2.20 3.45 -20.72
C SER A 158 2.86 2.23 -20.07
N ILE A 159 3.02 2.18 -18.74
CA ILE A 159 3.66 1.08 -18.02
C ILE A 159 2.96 -0.26 -18.31
N SER A 160 3.75 -1.30 -18.57
CA SER A 160 3.25 -2.65 -18.79
C SER A 160 2.80 -3.30 -17.48
N PHE A 161 1.82 -4.21 -17.54
CA PHE A 161 1.40 -4.97 -16.34
C PHE A 161 2.58 -5.72 -15.70
N LYS A 162 3.48 -6.27 -16.51
CA LYS A 162 4.67 -7.01 -16.03
C LYS A 162 5.60 -6.10 -15.21
N ASP A 163 5.88 -4.91 -15.71
CA ASP A 163 6.73 -3.93 -15.03
C ASP A 163 6.09 -3.45 -13.72
N PHE A 164 4.78 -3.18 -13.74
CA PHE A 164 4.01 -2.84 -12.55
C PHE A 164 4.01 -3.96 -11.51
N PHE A 165 3.77 -5.20 -11.95
CA PHE A 165 3.67 -6.35 -11.07
C PHE A 165 5.01 -6.65 -10.40
N LEU A 166 6.09 -6.75 -11.17
CA LEU A 166 7.43 -7.01 -10.64
C LEU A 166 7.93 -5.84 -9.77
N GLY A 167 7.74 -4.60 -10.22
CA GLY A 167 8.15 -3.42 -9.46
C GLY A 167 7.39 -3.32 -8.14
N THR A 168 6.11 -3.69 -8.14
CA THR A 168 5.31 -3.78 -6.92
C THR A 168 5.83 -4.91 -6.03
N LEU A 169 5.95 -6.14 -6.54
CA LEU A 169 6.44 -7.32 -5.80
C LEU A 169 7.74 -7.01 -5.04
N PHE A 170 8.79 -6.57 -5.73
CA PHE A 170 10.06 -6.28 -5.07
C PHE A 170 9.99 -5.02 -4.20
N GLY A 171 9.20 -4.02 -4.60
CA GLY A 171 9.07 -2.77 -3.86
C GLY A 171 8.37 -2.94 -2.51
N ILE A 172 7.31 -3.76 -2.45
CA ILE A 172 6.60 -4.03 -1.21
C ILE A 172 7.28 -5.11 -0.37
N MET A 173 7.95 -6.11 -0.95
CA MET A 173 8.64 -7.15 -0.17
C MET A 173 9.62 -6.56 0.86
N ALA A 174 10.41 -5.55 0.48
CA ALA A 174 11.41 -4.96 1.36
C ALA A 174 10.79 -4.22 2.55
N GLY A 175 9.85 -3.29 2.29
CA GLY A 175 9.19 -2.50 3.33
C GLY A 175 8.11 -3.29 4.09
N GLY A 176 7.40 -4.16 3.40
CA GLY A 176 6.29 -4.97 3.89
C GLY A 176 6.73 -6.02 4.89
N PHE A 177 7.88 -6.67 4.67
CA PHE A 177 8.45 -7.60 5.64
C PHE A 177 8.79 -6.89 6.94
N VAL A 178 9.54 -5.80 6.86
CA VAL A 178 9.97 -5.02 8.03
C VAL A 178 8.77 -4.51 8.82
N LEU A 179 7.78 -3.93 8.14
CA LEU A 179 6.56 -3.43 8.76
C LEU A 179 5.76 -4.56 9.43
N THR A 180 5.55 -5.68 8.74
CA THR A 180 4.82 -6.83 9.28
C THR A 180 5.54 -7.42 10.49
N PHE A 181 6.86 -7.57 10.41
CA PHE A 181 7.69 -8.09 11.50
C PHE A 181 7.62 -7.19 12.74
N PHE A 182 7.73 -5.87 12.54
CA PHE A 182 7.63 -4.89 13.60
C PHE A 182 6.25 -4.91 14.28
N ILE A 183 5.16 -4.89 13.50
CA ILE A 183 3.81 -4.94 14.05
C ILE A 183 3.58 -6.24 14.81
N ALA A 184 3.99 -7.38 14.26
CA ALA A 184 3.82 -8.68 14.93
C ALA A 184 4.57 -8.73 16.27
N ASN A 185 5.78 -8.17 16.33
CA ASN A 185 6.56 -8.07 17.56
C ASN A 185 5.86 -7.16 18.60
N LEU A 186 5.38 -5.97 18.19
CA LEU A 186 4.64 -5.08 19.07
C LEU A 186 3.34 -5.71 19.59
N ALA A 187 2.60 -6.40 18.72
CA ALA A 187 1.37 -7.09 19.08
C ALA A 187 1.64 -8.21 20.11
N GLU A 188 2.74 -8.95 19.98
CA GLU A 188 3.15 -9.97 20.93
C GLU A 188 3.47 -9.36 22.31
N ILE A 189 4.18 -8.23 22.37
CA ILE A 189 4.50 -7.54 23.62
C ILE A 189 3.23 -7.04 24.31
N TRP A 190 2.35 -6.40 23.54
CA TRP A 190 1.11 -5.86 24.07
C TRP A 190 0.20 -6.97 24.60
N ALA A 191 0.04 -8.08 23.85
CA ALA A 191 -0.78 -9.21 24.27
C ALA A 191 -0.28 -9.88 25.57
N ASN A 192 1.04 -9.90 25.79
CA ASN A 192 1.62 -10.53 26.97
C ASN A 192 1.76 -9.58 28.18
N GLY A 193 1.57 -8.27 27.99
CA GLY A 193 1.76 -7.25 29.04
C GLY A 193 3.20 -7.10 29.55
N ASP A 194 4.15 -7.84 28.96
CA ASP A 194 5.56 -7.90 29.36
C ASP A 194 6.38 -6.85 28.60
N TYR A 195 6.26 -5.59 29.03
CA TYR A 195 6.95 -4.45 28.42
C TYR A 195 8.48 -4.51 28.56
N SER A 196 9.02 -5.38 29.42
CA SER A 196 10.48 -5.60 29.50
C SER A 196 11.06 -6.10 28.17
N ARG A 197 10.23 -6.80 27.38
CA ARG A 197 10.58 -7.29 26.03
C ARG A 197 10.78 -6.19 25.01
N LEU A 198 10.36 -4.95 25.26
CA LEU A 198 10.67 -3.81 24.38
C LEU A 198 12.18 -3.58 24.27
N LEU A 199 12.92 -3.87 25.34
CA LEU A 199 14.38 -3.75 25.40
C LEU A 199 15.09 -5.04 24.95
N SER A 200 14.35 -6.08 24.55
CA SER A 200 14.97 -7.31 24.04
C SER A 200 15.69 -7.07 22.72
N SER A 201 16.74 -7.84 22.46
CA SER A 201 17.51 -7.76 21.21
C SER A 201 16.64 -7.92 19.97
N ARG A 202 15.57 -8.74 20.04
CA ARG A 202 14.60 -8.93 18.94
C ARG A 202 13.82 -7.65 18.65
N SER A 203 13.33 -6.97 19.69
CA SER A 203 12.55 -5.74 19.56
C SER A 203 13.42 -4.58 19.08
N LEU A 204 14.62 -4.45 19.64
CA LEU A 204 15.62 -3.46 19.18
C LEU A 204 16.01 -3.71 17.72
N PHE A 205 16.20 -4.96 17.32
CA PHE A 205 16.45 -5.32 15.92
C PHE A 205 15.28 -4.99 15.01
N SER A 206 14.04 -5.30 15.43
CA SER A 206 12.83 -4.95 14.66
C SER A 206 12.68 -3.44 14.48
N LEU A 207 12.96 -2.67 15.53
CA LEU A 207 12.92 -1.22 15.52
C LEU A 207 14.04 -0.64 14.65
N ALA A 208 15.25 -1.19 14.74
CA ALA A 208 16.36 -0.80 13.89
C ALA A 208 16.08 -1.09 12.41
N LEU A 209 15.51 -2.25 12.08
CA LEU A 209 15.06 -2.55 10.72
C LEU A 209 13.97 -1.59 10.26
N PHE A 210 12.98 -1.31 11.11
CA PHE A 210 11.88 -0.39 10.80
C PHE A 210 12.39 1.03 10.52
N ILE A 211 13.21 1.58 11.42
CA ILE A 211 13.85 2.89 11.24
C ILE A 211 14.77 2.87 10.02
N GLY A 212 15.55 1.81 9.85
CA GLY A 212 16.46 1.60 8.72
C GLY A 212 15.71 1.57 7.37
N SER A 213 14.48 1.06 7.34
CA SER A 213 13.69 0.97 6.12
C SER A 213 13.36 2.33 5.51
N PHE A 214 13.26 3.38 6.31
CA PHE A 214 13.07 4.76 5.82
C PHE A 214 14.31 5.32 5.09
N PHE A 215 15.47 4.67 5.22
CA PHE A 215 16.69 5.03 4.51
C PHE A 215 16.88 4.24 3.20
N ILE A 216 16.06 3.23 2.93
CA ILE A 216 16.07 2.48 1.66
C ILE A 216 15.93 3.44 0.46
N PRO A 217 15.00 4.43 0.46
CA PRO A 217 14.95 5.48 -0.56
C PRO A 217 16.29 6.16 -0.84
N LYS A 218 16.98 6.58 0.23
CA LYS A 218 18.24 7.33 0.14
C LYS A 218 19.38 6.47 -0.40
N LEU A 219 19.40 5.17 -0.07
CA LEU A 219 20.36 4.23 -0.64
C LEU A 219 20.12 4.04 -2.14
N VAL A 220 18.86 3.95 -2.56
CA VAL A 220 18.49 3.79 -3.97
C VAL A 220 18.86 5.04 -4.77
N ASP A 221 18.58 6.24 -4.24
CA ASP A 221 18.97 7.53 -4.83
C ASP A 221 20.50 7.62 -5.04
N LYS A 222 21.29 7.04 -4.14
CA LYS A 222 22.76 7.04 -4.22
C LYS A 222 23.31 6.11 -5.31
N ILE A 223 22.61 5.01 -5.60
CA ILE A 223 23.05 3.99 -6.56
C ILE A 223 22.53 4.28 -7.97
N ARG A 224 21.40 4.97 -8.10
CA ARG A 224 20.83 5.36 -9.39
C ARG A 224 20.26 6.78 -9.27
N PRO A 225 20.99 7.83 -9.67
CA PRO A 225 20.49 9.22 -9.65
C PRO A 225 19.41 9.47 -10.72
N LEU A 226 18.70 8.43 -11.16
CA LEU A 226 17.62 8.58 -12.12
C LEU A 226 16.47 9.34 -11.44
N THR A 227 15.97 10.34 -12.16
CA THR A 227 14.61 10.92 -12.02
C THR A 227 14.32 12.01 -10.99
N LYS A 228 15.29 12.83 -10.56
CA LYS A 228 14.93 14.19 -10.09
C LYS A 228 14.64 15.17 -11.25
N GLU A 229 15.42 15.11 -12.33
CA GLU A 229 15.24 16.03 -13.47
C GLU A 229 14.02 15.72 -14.34
N ASN A 230 13.66 14.46 -14.58
CA ASN A 230 12.61 14.11 -15.56
C ASN A 230 11.16 14.03 -15.03
N ILE A 231 10.94 14.19 -13.72
CA ILE A 231 9.60 14.09 -13.11
C ILE A 231 9.09 15.46 -12.66
N VAL A 232 9.98 16.40 -12.30
CA VAL A 232 9.62 17.70 -11.72
C VAL A 232 9.73 18.85 -12.71
N ASP A 233 10.59 18.76 -13.74
CA ASP A 233 10.74 19.84 -14.73
C ASP A 233 10.92 19.29 -16.16
N PRO A 234 9.85 19.29 -16.99
CA PRO A 234 9.95 18.83 -18.37
C PRO A 234 10.56 19.94 -19.22
N LYS A 235 11.84 19.83 -19.56
CA LYS A 235 12.38 20.55 -20.73
C LYS A 235 11.73 20.01 -22.01
#